data_AF-A0A3M2CT27-F1
#
_entry.id   AF-A0A3M2CT27-F1
#
_cell.length_a   1.000
_cell.length_b   1.000
_cell.length_c   1.000
_cell.angle_alpha   90.00
_cell.angle_beta   90.00
_cell.angle_gamma   90.00
#
_symmetry.space_group_name_H-M   'P 1'
#
loop_
_entity.id
_entity.type
_entity.pdbx_description
1 polymer ?
#
loop_
_entity_poly.entity_id
_entity_poly.type
_entity_poly.pdbx_seq_one_letter_code
_entity_poly.pdbx_strand_id
1 'polypeptide(L)'
;MVGVMWAVRRKDSPFLDDHGREAMNFQISIMVYFALGIALSPIGIGAVILAVGIPILRLVGCIRGAVAAHRGEFYRYPMCFRFLS
;
A
#
# COMPACT_ATOMS: atom_id res chain seq x y z
N MET A 1 4.55 -4.93 11.15
CA MET A 1 5.57 -4.11 11.84
C MET A 1 5.73 -2.67 11.31
N VAL A 2 5.02 -2.23 10.26
CA VAL A 2 5.12 -0.84 9.75
C VAL A 2 4.15 0.13 10.45
N GLY A 3 2.96 -0.34 10.87
CA GLY A 3 1.94 0.51 11.51
C GLY A 3 2.33 1.07 12.89
N VAL A 4 3.14 0.36 13.66
CA VAL A 4 3.59 0.81 15.00
C VAL A 4 4.63 1.93 14.88
N MET A 5 5.55 1.85 13.90
CA MET A 5 6.54 2.91 13.66
C MET A 5 5.87 4.22 13.21
N TRP A 6 4.83 4.15 12.38
CA TRP A 6 4.08 5.34 11.97
C TRP A 6 3.31 5.99 13.14
N ALA A 7 2.60 5.20 13.94
CA ALA A 7 1.86 5.71 15.10
C ALA A 7 2.77 6.44 16.11
N VAL A 8 4.02 6.00 16.24
CA VAL A 8 5.03 6.60 17.13
C VAL A 8 5.67 7.86 16.55
N ARG A 9 5.89 7.94 15.23
CA ARG A 9 6.62 9.06 14.58
C ARG A 9 5.75 10.06 13.81
N ARG A 10 4.43 9.89 13.83
CA ARG A 10 3.40 10.83 13.34
C ARG A 10 3.66 12.30 13.72
N LYS A 11 4.32 12.56 14.85
CA LYS A 11 4.56 13.91 15.39
C LYS A 11 5.86 14.56 14.92
N ASP A 12 6.75 13.83 14.24
CA ASP A 12 8.12 14.29 13.95
C ASP A 12 8.21 15.17 12.69
N SER A 13 7.37 14.99 11.68
CA SER A 13 7.34 15.84 10.48
C SER A 13 6.08 15.60 9.64
N PRO A 14 5.44 16.65 9.06
CA PRO A 14 4.30 16.51 8.14
C PRO A 14 4.61 15.59 6.95
N PHE A 15 5.88 15.50 6.54
CA PHE A 15 6.35 14.61 5.48
C PHE A 15 6.25 13.13 5.87
N LEU A 16 6.60 12.80 7.12
CA LEU A 16 6.55 11.44 7.63
C LEU A 16 5.10 10.98 7.87
N ASP A 17 4.25 11.93 8.29
CA ASP A 17 2.82 11.67 8.50
C ASP A 17 2.12 11.36 7.17
N ASP A 18 2.37 12.14 6.11
CA ASP A 18 1.77 11.92 4.77
C ASP A 18 2.24 10.59 4.15
N HIS A 19 3.55 10.30 4.16
CA HIS A 19 4.07 9.03 3.64
C HIS A 19 3.55 7.82 4.40
N GLY A 20 3.40 7.91 5.73
CA GLY A 20 2.87 6.82 6.52
C GLY A 20 1.37 6.62 6.36
N ARG A 21 0.58 7.69 6.19
CA ARG A 21 -0.84 7.58 5.81
C ARG A 21 -1.00 6.91 4.46
N GLU A 22 -0.23 7.30 3.46
CA GLU A 22 -0.33 6.74 2.12
C GLU A 22 0.11 5.26 2.10
N ALA A 23 1.17 4.91 2.85
CA ALA A 23 1.60 3.52 3.02
C ALA A 23 0.52 2.66 3.71
N MET A 24 -0.20 3.23 4.68
CA MET A 24 -1.29 2.54 5.37
C MET A 24 -2.52 2.37 4.47
N ASN A 25 -2.88 3.39 3.68
CA ASN A 25 -3.91 3.29 2.64
C ASN A 25 -3.56 2.20 1.60
N PHE A 26 -2.29 2.07 1.21
CA PHE A 26 -1.82 1.01 0.32
C PHE A 26 -1.96 -0.38 0.93
N GLN A 27 -1.60 -0.51 2.22
CA GLN A 27 -1.74 -1.79 2.91
C GLN A 27 -3.21 -2.20 3.06
N ILE A 28 -4.11 -1.27 3.38
CA ILE A 28 -5.56 -1.51 3.44
C ILE A 28 -6.08 -1.92 2.05
N SER A 29 -5.69 -1.20 0.99
CA SER A 29 -6.09 -1.51 -0.38
C SER A 29 -5.66 -2.93 -0.79
N ILE A 30 -4.41 -3.33 -0.49
CA ILE A 30 -3.94 -4.70 -0.74
C ILE A 30 -4.78 -5.73 0.03
N MET A 31 -5.15 -5.47 1.28
CA MET A 31 -6.01 -6.40 2.03
C MET A 31 -7.37 -6.57 1.38
N VAL A 32 -7.96 -5.49 0.85
CA VAL A 32 -9.23 -5.55 0.10
C VAL A 32 -9.05 -6.37 -1.18
N TYR A 33 -8.01 -6.11 -1.97
CA TYR A 33 -7.72 -6.91 -3.18
C TYR A 33 -7.44 -8.38 -2.87
N PHE A 34 -6.82 -8.68 -1.72
CA PHE A 34 -6.58 -10.04 -1.26
C PHE A 34 -7.90 -10.75 -0.90
N ALA A 35 -8.79 -10.09 -0.16
CA ALA A 35 -10.11 -10.63 0.16
C ALA A 35 -10.95 -10.88 -1.11
N LEU A 36 -10.92 -9.94 -2.07
CA LEU A 36 -11.57 -10.11 -3.38
C LEU A 36 -10.95 -11.27 -4.17
N GLY A 37 -9.62 -11.40 -4.18
CA GLY A 37 -8.92 -12.50 -4.84
C GLY A 37 -9.29 -13.87 -4.27
N ILE A 38 -9.46 -13.99 -2.95
CA ILE A 38 -9.96 -15.22 -2.32
C ILE A 38 -11.41 -15.48 -2.72
N ALA A 39 -12.28 -14.48 -2.68
CA ALA A 39 -13.70 -14.63 -3.05
C ALA A 39 -13.89 -15.05 -4.52
N LEU A 40 -13.00 -14.58 -5.42
CA LEU A 40 -12.99 -14.90 -6.85
C LEU A 40 -12.17 -16.16 -7.20
N SER A 41 -11.47 -16.75 -6.22
CA SER A 41 -10.66 -17.97 -6.38
C SER A 41 -11.44 -19.17 -6.94
N PRO A 42 -12.70 -19.46 -6.54
CA PRO A 42 -13.41 -20.64 -7.07
C PRO A 42 -13.72 -20.55 -8.57
N ILE A 43 -13.61 -19.36 -9.18
CA ILE A 43 -13.81 -19.13 -10.62
C ILE A 43 -12.46 -19.15 -11.37
N GLY A 44 -11.35 -19.46 -10.68
CA GLY A 44 -9.98 -19.51 -11.23
C GLY A 44 -9.33 -18.13 -11.43
N ILE A 45 -10.12 -17.09 -11.70
CA ILE A 45 -9.64 -15.70 -11.88
C ILE A 45 -8.96 -15.16 -10.61
N GLY A 46 -9.46 -15.52 -9.43
CA GLY A 46 -8.86 -15.11 -8.16
C GLY A 46 -7.42 -15.60 -7.98
N ALA A 47 -7.08 -16.77 -8.50
CA ALA A 47 -5.72 -17.30 -8.41
C ALA A 47 -4.70 -16.44 -9.15
N VAL A 48 -5.07 -15.90 -10.33
CA VAL A 48 -4.21 -15.00 -11.11
C VAL A 48 -4.01 -13.66 -10.39
N ILE A 49 -5.07 -13.11 -9.79
CA ILE A 49 -5.02 -11.86 -9.02
C ILE A 49 -4.10 -12.01 -7.80
N LEU A 50 -4.25 -13.11 -7.06
CA LEU A 50 -3.44 -13.40 -5.87
C LEU A 50 -1.97 -13.69 -6.21
N ALA A 51 -1.71 -14.48 -7.25
CA ALA A 51 -0.37 -14.94 -7.61
C ALA A 51 0.44 -13.90 -8.40
N VAL A 52 -0.20 -13.04 -9.19
CA VAL A 52 0.47 -12.09 -10.10
C VAL A 52 0.15 -10.65 -9.74
N GLY A 53 -1.14 -10.31 -9.60
CA GLY A 53 -1.57 -8.93 -9.36
C GLY A 53 -1.04 -8.33 -8.05
N ILE A 54 -1.23 -9.04 -6.94
CA ILE A 54 -0.82 -8.57 -5.61
C ILE A 54 0.71 -8.42 -5.47
N PRO A 55 1.56 -9.40 -5.84
CA PRO A 55 3.01 -9.23 -5.71
C PRO A 55 3.55 -8.12 -6.61
N ILE A 56 3.02 -7.94 -7.82
CA ILE A 56 3.41 -6.84 -8.70
C ILE A 56 3.06 -5.50 -8.05
N LEU A 57 1.82 -5.34 -7.56
CA LEU A 57 1.40 -4.11 -6.88
C LEU A 57 2.30 -3.82 -5.68
N ARG A 58 2.58 -4.83 -4.82
CA ARG A 58 3.48 -4.69 -3.67
C ARG A 58 4.88 -4.27 -4.07
N LEU A 59 5.43 -4.86 -5.13
CA LEU A 59 6.77 -4.55 -5.62
C LEU A 59 6.84 -3.12 -6.17
N VAL A 60 5.90 -2.75 -7.05
CA VAL A 60 5.82 -1.39 -7.63
C VAL A 60 5.60 -0.37 -6.52
N GLY A 61 4.72 -0.67 -5.56
CA GLY A 61 4.48 0.17 -4.39
C GLY A 61 5.76 0.37 -3.57
N CYS A 62 6.46 -0.71 -3.21
CA CYS A 62 7.72 -0.62 -2.46
C CYS A 62 8.78 0.19 -3.22
N ILE A 63 8.98 -0.07 -4.51
CA ILE A 63 9.99 0.64 -5.32
C ILE A 63 9.63 2.12 -5.41
N ARG A 64 8.40 2.46 -5.81
CA ARG A 64 8.04 3.86 -6.00
C ARG A 64 7.93 4.62 -4.68
N GLY A 65 7.53 3.96 -3.60
CA GLY A 65 7.57 4.51 -2.25
C GLY A 65 8.99 4.78 -1.74
N ALA A 66 9.92 3.84 -1.95
CA ALA A 66 11.32 4.02 -1.57
C ALA A 66 12.00 5.13 -2.39
N VAL A 67 11.74 5.17 -3.71
CA VAL A 67 12.28 6.23 -4.59
C VAL A 67 11.75 7.60 -4.20
N ALA A 68 10.47 7.71 -3.87
CA ALA A 68 9.87 8.96 -3.43
C ALA A 68 10.42 9.45 -2.09
N ALA A 69 10.55 8.54 -1.12
CA ALA A 69 11.16 8.85 0.17
C ALA A 69 12.61 9.33 0.01
N HIS A 70 13.36 8.75 -0.93
CA HIS A 70 14.72 9.19 -1.25
C HIS A 70 14.76 10.57 -1.93
N ARG A 71 13.74 10.94 -2.71
CA ARG A 71 13.65 12.24 -3.39
C ARG A 71 13.07 13.36 -2.51
N GLY A 72 12.52 13.03 -1.33
CA GLY A 72 11.80 14.02 -0.51
C GLY A 72 10.47 14.47 -1.14
N GLU A 73 9.92 13.68 -2.06
CA GLU A 73 8.70 14.03 -2.80
C GLU A 73 7.48 13.29 -2.26
N PHE A 74 6.36 14.00 -2.14
CA PHE A 74 5.06 13.41 -1.80
C PHE A 74 4.62 12.46 -2.91
N TYR A 75 4.58 11.16 -2.59
CA TYR A 75 4.23 10.14 -3.57
C TYR A 75 2.91 9.48 -3.27
N ARG A 76 2.07 9.50 -4.29
CA ARG A 76 0.72 8.99 -4.27
C ARG A 76 0.70 7.61 -4.91
N TYR A 77 0.42 6.59 -4.10
CA TYR A 77 0.44 5.20 -4.56
C TYR A 77 -0.69 4.96 -5.59
N PRO A 78 -0.37 4.46 -6.79
CA PRO A 78 -1.38 4.12 -7.79
C PRO A 78 -2.24 2.94 -7.31
N MET A 79 -3.53 2.94 -7.65
CA MET A 79 -4.53 1.93 -7.23
C MET A 79 -4.79 1.84 -5.71
N CYS A 80 -4.42 2.86 -4.93
CA CYS A 80 -4.83 3.00 -3.53
C CYS A 80 -6.21 3.63 -3.40
N PHE A 81 -7.06 3.00 -2.60
CA PHE A 81 -8.21 3.67 -2.02
C PHE A 81 -7.74 4.53 -0.83
N ARG A 82 -7.92 5.85 -0.93
CA ARG A 82 -7.61 6.78 0.16
C ARG A 82 -8.75 6.79 1.17
N PHE A 83 -8.61 5.99 2.22
CA PHE A 83 -9.52 6.01 3.35
C PHE A 83 -9.12 7.07 4.39
N LEU A 84 -7.83 7.36 4.47
CA LEU A 84 -7.27 8.41 5.32
C LEU A 84 -6.78 9.56 4.44
N SER A 85 -7.38 10.73 4.64
CA SER A 85 -7.04 12.03 4.03
C SER A 85 -6.14 12.85 4.95
#